data_AF-A0A7R9DQM0-F1
#
_entry.id   AF-A0A7R9DQM0-F1
#
_cell.length_a   1.000
_cell.length_b   1.000
_cell.length_c   1.000
_cell.angle_alpha   90.00
_cell.angle_beta   90.00
_cell.angle_gamma   90.00
#
_symmetry.space_group_name_H-M   'P 1'
#
loop_
_entity.id
_entity.type
_entity.pdbx_description
1 polymer ?
#
loop_
_entity_poly.entity_id
_entity_poly.type
_entity_poly.pdbx_seq_one_letter_code
_entity_poly.pdbx_strand_id
1 'polypeptide(L)'
;MITACPDGRWGRDCQNKCECVNGASCDPFSGECRCTRGWRGKECSEECPPTHYGQDCGEECRCMNGGSCHHISGECHCAPGVRTCVLKESTEKNALMNAGVKMVVPAVRRLASAIAHRDG
;
A
#
# COMPACT_ATOMS: atom_id res chain seq x y z
N MET A 1 1.85 -22.80 -26.36
CA MET A 1 1.40 -21.65 -25.54
C MET A 1 1.38 -22.12 -24.10
N ILE A 2 1.85 -21.31 -23.15
CA ILE A 2 1.68 -21.62 -21.72
C ILE A 2 0.36 -20.97 -21.30
N THR A 3 -0.64 -21.79 -21.01
CA THR A 3 -1.93 -21.33 -20.50
C THR A 3 -1.80 -21.04 -19.00
N ALA A 4 -2.47 -20.01 -18.51
CA ALA A 4 -2.49 -19.71 -17.08
C ALA A 4 -3.11 -20.87 -16.28
N CYS A 5 -2.51 -21.18 -15.13
CA CYS A 5 -3.01 -22.19 -14.22
C CYS A 5 -4.26 -21.73 -13.45
N PRO A 6 -5.11 -22.67 -13.00
CA PRO A 6 -6.21 -22.34 -12.09
C PRO A 6 -5.67 -21.85 -10.74
N ASP A 7 -6.51 -21.13 -10.00
CA ASP A 7 -6.17 -20.55 -8.71
C ASP A 7 -5.55 -21.59 -7.76
N GLY A 8 -4.44 -21.20 -7.12
CA GLY A 8 -3.71 -22.03 -6.16
C GLY A 8 -2.72 -23.02 -6.79
N ARG A 9 -2.47 -22.96 -8.10
CA ARG A 9 -1.47 -23.77 -8.79
C ARG A 9 -0.57 -22.96 -9.71
N TRP A 10 0.62 -23.48 -10.01
CA TRP A 10 1.57 -22.82 -10.91
C TRP A 10 2.47 -23.81 -11.67
N GLY A 11 3.19 -23.29 -12.66
CA GLY A 11 4.21 -24.00 -13.41
C GLY A 11 3.68 -24.77 -14.61
N ARG A 12 4.54 -25.56 -15.25
CA ARG A 12 4.16 -26.37 -16.41
C ARG A 12 3.09 -27.39 -16.01
N ASP A 13 2.02 -27.44 -16.78
CA ASP A 13 0.86 -28.33 -16.56
C ASP A 13 0.23 -28.20 -15.15
N CYS A 14 0.46 -27.08 -14.45
CA CYS A 14 -0.11 -26.77 -13.13
C CYS A 14 0.18 -27.81 -12.04
N GLN A 15 1.36 -28.45 -12.14
CA GLN A 15 1.77 -29.51 -11.23
C GLN A 15 2.14 -29.00 -9.83
N ASN A 16 2.56 -27.73 -9.71
CA ASN A 16 2.95 -27.15 -8.43
C ASN A 16 1.76 -26.50 -7.73
N LYS A 17 1.72 -26.60 -6.40
CA LYS A 17 0.74 -25.91 -5.56
C LYS A 17 1.34 -24.58 -5.09
N CYS A 18 0.49 -23.57 -4.94
CA CYS A 18 0.90 -22.32 -4.31
C CYS A 18 0.97 -22.47 -2.79
N GLU A 19 2.03 -21.95 -2.20
CA GLU A 19 2.34 -22.02 -0.77
C GLU A 19 1.99 -20.72 -0.02
N CYS A 20 1.43 -19.73 -0.74
CA CYS A 20 1.05 -18.45 -0.17
C CYS A 20 -0.04 -18.62 0.91
N VAL A 21 0.13 -17.92 2.02
CA VAL A 21 -0.81 -17.93 3.16
C VAL A 21 -1.49 -16.56 3.32
N ASN A 22 -2.33 -16.42 4.35
CA ASN A 22 -3.01 -15.16 4.72
C ASN A 22 -3.86 -14.54 3.60
N GLY A 23 -4.39 -15.37 2.69
CA GLY A 23 -5.23 -14.91 1.58
C GLY A 23 -4.45 -14.31 0.40
N ALA A 24 -3.13 -14.48 0.39
CA ALA A 24 -2.28 -14.06 -0.73
C ALA A 24 -2.54 -14.89 -2.00
N SER A 25 -2.40 -14.24 -3.15
CA SER A 25 -2.45 -14.88 -4.46
C SER A 25 -1.05 -15.26 -4.94
N CYS A 26 -0.93 -16.25 -5.83
CA CYS A 26 0.33 -16.62 -6.47
C CYS A 26 0.30 -16.35 -7.97
N ASP A 27 1.47 -16.06 -8.55
CA ASP A 27 1.64 -16.04 -10.00
C ASP A 27 1.49 -17.46 -10.59
N PRO A 28 0.66 -17.66 -11.62
CA PRO A 28 0.39 -18.99 -12.18
C PRO A 28 1.56 -19.59 -12.95
N PHE A 29 2.63 -18.84 -13.23
CA PHE A 29 3.79 -19.30 -13.98
C PHE A 29 5.01 -19.55 -13.07
N SER A 30 5.28 -18.65 -12.12
CA SER A 30 6.43 -18.70 -11.22
C SER A 30 6.11 -19.18 -9.80
N GLY A 31 4.84 -19.14 -9.39
CA GLY A 31 4.42 -19.44 -8.03
C GLY A 31 4.72 -18.33 -7.01
N GLU A 32 5.22 -17.17 -7.47
CA GLU A 32 5.57 -16.04 -6.60
C GLU A 32 4.31 -15.47 -5.92
N CYS A 33 4.40 -15.23 -4.62
CA CYS A 33 3.27 -14.73 -3.84
C CYS A 33 3.15 -13.20 -3.94
N ARG A 34 1.93 -12.74 -4.22
CA ARG A 34 1.52 -11.35 -4.02
C ARG A 34 0.77 -11.25 -2.70
N CYS A 35 1.44 -10.70 -1.70
CA CYS A 35 0.94 -10.63 -0.33
C CYS A 35 -0.24 -9.66 -0.18
N THR A 36 -1.14 -10.00 0.73
CA THR A 36 -2.17 -9.08 1.22
C THR A 36 -1.57 -8.04 2.16
N ARG A 37 -2.29 -6.94 2.38
CA ARG A 37 -1.89 -5.88 3.32
C ARG A 37 -1.53 -6.45 4.68
N GLY A 38 -0.43 -5.94 5.24
CA GLY A 38 0.11 -6.34 6.53
C GLY A 38 0.98 -7.58 6.53
N TRP A 39 1.23 -8.20 5.37
CA TRP A 39 2.02 -9.43 5.27
C TRP A 39 3.17 -9.29 4.26
N ARG A 40 4.26 -9.99 4.53
CA ARG A 40 5.49 -10.03 3.72
C ARG A 40 6.15 -11.41 3.78
N GLY A 41 7.28 -11.53 3.10
CA GLY A 41 8.04 -12.77 2.97
C GLY A 41 7.59 -13.59 1.76
N LYS A 42 8.36 -14.63 1.42
CA LYS A 42 8.15 -15.44 0.22
C LYS A 42 6.76 -16.09 0.16
N GLU A 43 6.24 -16.48 1.32
CA GLU A 43 4.94 -17.15 1.47
C GLU A 43 3.86 -16.22 2.06
N CYS A 44 4.19 -14.96 2.32
CA CYS A 44 3.29 -14.01 2.99
C CYS A 44 2.91 -14.40 4.42
N SER A 45 3.79 -15.13 5.12
CA SER A 45 3.59 -15.61 6.49
C SER A 45 4.11 -14.66 7.58
N GLU A 46 4.91 -13.66 7.20
CA GLU A 46 5.49 -12.70 8.13
C GLU A 46 4.63 -11.44 8.18
N GLU A 47 4.32 -10.96 9.38
CA GLU A 47 3.69 -9.64 9.54
C GLU A 47 4.66 -8.52 9.10
N CYS A 48 4.11 -7.36 8.74
CA CYS A 48 4.93 -6.18 8.56
C CYS A 48 5.73 -5.86 9.84
N PRO A 49 6.96 -5.33 9.70
CA PRO A 49 7.76 -4.97 10.86
C PRO A 49 7.05 -3.90 11.69
N PRO A 50 7.31 -3.76 13.00
CA PRO A 50 6.62 -2.80 13.87
C PRO A 50 6.72 -1.32 13.47
N THR A 51 7.58 -1.01 12.49
CA THR A 51 7.78 0.33 11.92
C THR A 51 6.98 0.56 10.64
N HIS A 52 6.32 -0.45 10.08
CA HIS A 52 5.56 -0.36 8.84
C HIS A 52 4.25 -1.17 8.86
N TYR A 53 3.33 -0.83 7.98
CA TYR A 53 2.05 -1.50 7.82
C TYR A 53 1.53 -1.39 6.38
N GLY A 54 0.36 -1.96 6.10
CA GLY A 54 -0.35 -1.76 4.84
C GLY A 54 0.13 -2.66 3.68
N GLN A 55 -0.16 -2.27 2.44
CA GLN A 55 0.23 -3.08 1.28
C GLN A 55 1.75 -3.07 1.12
N ASP A 56 2.35 -4.24 0.91
CA ASP A 56 3.80 -4.43 0.76
C ASP A 56 4.64 -3.84 1.91
N CYS A 57 4.00 -3.60 3.08
CA CYS A 57 4.60 -2.87 4.20
C CYS A 57 5.18 -1.49 3.81
N GLY A 58 4.56 -0.81 2.83
CA GLY A 58 5.06 0.46 2.32
C GLY A 58 4.68 1.69 3.15
N GLU A 59 3.79 1.54 4.15
CA GLU A 59 3.29 2.64 4.97
C GLU A 59 4.05 2.69 6.31
N GLU A 60 4.63 3.84 6.66
CA GLU A 60 5.43 3.99 7.88
C GLU A 60 4.53 4.17 9.12
N CYS A 61 4.81 3.42 10.20
CA CYS A 61 4.16 3.62 11.50
C CYS A 61 4.58 4.96 12.10
N ARG A 62 3.62 5.88 12.23
CA ARG A 62 3.86 7.22 12.81
C ARG A 62 3.36 7.36 14.24
N CYS A 63 3.34 6.29 15.02
CA CYS A 63 2.86 6.34 16.41
C CYS A 63 3.82 7.16 17.30
N MET A 64 3.25 8.05 18.12
CA MET A 64 4.00 8.78 19.15
C MET A 64 4.12 7.97 20.45
N ASN A 65 4.98 8.44 21.35
CA ASN A 65 5.17 7.88 22.70
C ASN A 65 5.62 6.41 22.71
N GLY A 66 6.38 5.99 21.68
CA GLY A 66 6.96 4.65 21.60
C GLY A 66 5.95 3.54 21.33
N GLY A 67 4.77 3.86 20.78
CA GLY A 67 3.81 2.85 20.33
C GLY A 67 4.27 2.13 19.06
N SER A 68 3.91 0.84 18.94
CA SER A 68 3.93 0.12 17.67
C SER A 68 2.62 0.35 16.91
N CYS A 69 2.56 0.01 15.62
CA CYS A 69 1.32 0.06 14.88
C CYS A 69 0.88 -1.32 14.37
N HIS A 70 -0.43 -1.51 14.25
CA HIS A 70 -1.04 -2.72 13.74
C HIS A 70 -0.66 -2.92 12.27
N HIS A 71 -0.07 -4.06 11.94
CA HIS A 71 0.53 -4.35 10.64
C HIS A 71 -0.43 -4.19 9.44
N ILE A 72 -1.75 -4.32 9.63
CA ILE A 72 -2.75 -4.14 8.55
C ILE A 72 -3.26 -2.70 8.47
N SER A 73 -3.69 -2.14 9.60
CA SER A 73 -4.48 -0.89 9.65
C SER A 73 -3.65 0.34 9.98
N GLY A 74 -2.48 0.18 10.58
CA GLY A 74 -1.65 1.26 11.11
C GLY A 74 -2.15 1.84 12.44
N GLU A 75 -3.14 1.22 13.07
CA GLU A 75 -3.64 1.65 14.38
C GLU A 75 -2.55 1.52 15.46
N CYS A 76 -2.41 2.54 16.31
CA CYS A 76 -1.35 2.56 17.31
C CYS A 76 -1.70 1.70 18.53
N HIS A 77 -0.76 0.84 18.91
CA HIS A 77 -0.81 0.08 20.15
C HIS A 77 0.23 0.63 21.13
N CYS A 78 -0.22 0.99 22.33
CA CYS A 78 0.65 1.65 23.30
C CYS A 78 1.56 0.63 23.99
N ALA A 79 2.80 1.02 24.25
CA ALA A 79 3.68 0.21 25.08
C ALA A 79 3.05 -0.01 26.48
N PRO A 80 3.34 -1.14 27.15
CA PRO A 80 2.85 -1.39 28.50
C PRO A 80 3.17 -0.22 29.45
N GLY A 81 2.17 0.29 30.16
CA GLY A 81 2.32 1.42 31.09
C GLY A 81 2.18 2.81 30.45
N VAL A 82 2.04 2.91 29.13
CA VAL A 82 1.74 4.17 28.43
C VAL A 82 0.23 4.33 28.27
N ARG A 83 -0.31 5.44 28.78
CA ARG A 83 -1.77 5.71 28.75
C ARG A 83 -2.25 6.28 27.42
N THR A 84 -1.37 6.93 26.66
CA THR A 84 -1.70 7.57 25.40
C THR A 84 -0.61 7.37 24.35
N CYS A 85 -0.96 6.72 23.25
CA CYS A 85 -0.20 6.68 22.01
C CYS A 85 -1.18 7.05 20.89
N VAL A 86 -0.76 7.98 20.04
CA VAL A 86 -1.60 8.47 18.95
C VAL A 86 -0.76 8.51 17.69
N LEU A 87 -1.41 8.43 16.53
CA LEU A 87 -0.75 8.75 15.28
C LEU A 87 -0.22 10.18 15.37
N LYS A 88 1.04 10.40 14.97
CA LYS A 88 1.50 11.74 14.62
C LYS A 88 0.54 12.22 13.55
N GLU A 89 -0.36 13.12 13.91
CA GLU A 89 -1.12 13.87 12.91
C GLU A 89 -0.06 14.46 11.98
N SER A 90 0.04 13.97 10.75
CA SER A 90 0.70 14.77 9.74
C SER A 90 -0.20 15.98 9.63
N THR A 91 0.31 17.14 10.00
CA THR A 91 -0.27 18.44 9.67
C THR A 91 -0.67 18.54 8.17
N GLU A 92 -0.17 17.61 7.33
CA GLU A 92 -0.48 17.41 5.92
C GLU A 92 -1.81 16.69 5.61
N LYS A 93 -2.35 15.81 6.46
CA LYS A 93 -3.70 15.20 6.22
C LYS A 93 -4.83 16.12 6.70
N ASN A 94 -4.59 16.87 7.78
CA ASN A 94 -5.48 17.97 8.17
C ASN A 94 -5.42 19.16 7.21
N ALA A 95 -4.40 19.25 6.34
CA ALA A 95 -4.38 20.20 5.22
C ALA A 95 -5.24 19.76 4.02
N LEU A 96 -5.90 18.60 4.05
CA LEU A 96 -6.93 18.19 3.07
C LEU A 96 -8.34 18.25 3.66
N MET A 97 -8.50 18.10 4.98
CA MET A 97 -9.81 18.23 5.65
C MET A 97 -10.10 19.63 6.19
N ASN A 98 -9.09 20.46 6.51
CA ASN A 98 -9.26 21.90 6.79
C ASN A 98 -9.02 22.78 5.56
N ALA A 99 -8.79 22.17 4.41
CA ALA A 99 -8.68 22.82 3.13
C ALA A 99 -9.98 22.67 2.36
N GLY A 100 -10.78 23.72 2.35
CA GLY A 100 -11.60 24.03 1.17
C GLY A 100 -10.72 24.36 -0.05
N VAL A 101 -9.68 23.57 -0.35
CA VAL A 101 -8.74 23.82 -1.44
C VAL A 101 -9.35 23.30 -2.72
N LYS A 102 -9.83 24.25 -3.52
CA LYS A 102 -10.09 24.12 -4.95
C LYS A 102 -9.08 23.17 -5.60
N MET A 103 -9.57 22.27 -6.44
CA MET A 103 -8.77 21.63 -7.47
C MET A 103 -8.00 22.73 -8.24
N VAL A 104 -6.69 22.84 -8.00
CA VAL A 104 -5.78 23.54 -8.88
C VAL A 104 -4.82 22.48 -9.41
N VAL A 105 -5.16 21.94 -10.57
CA VAL A 105 -4.33 20.99 -11.32
C VAL A 105 -3.15 21.75 -11.95
N PRO A 106 -1.88 21.32 -11.79
CA PRO A 106 -0.79 21.82 -12.61
C PRO A 106 0.00 20.66 -13.26
N ALA A 107 -0.45 20.21 -14.42
CA ALA A 107 0.31 19.45 -15.42
C ALA A 107 -0.62 19.37 -16.65
N VAL A 108 -0.36 19.92 -17.82
CA VAL A 108 0.82 19.78 -18.66
C VAL A 108 0.80 20.95 -19.65
N ARG A 109 1.89 21.70 -19.71
CA ARG A 109 2.30 22.47 -20.89
C ARG A 109 2.15 21.58 -22.14
N ARG A 110 1.05 21.68 -22.87
CA ARG A 110 1.06 21.37 -24.30
C ARG A 110 1.40 22.66 -25.01
N LEU A 111 2.60 22.66 -25.56
CA LEU A 111 3.19 23.73 -26.36
C LEU A 111 2.29 24.12 -27.54
N ALA A 112 2.25 25.42 -27.81
CA ALA A 112 2.18 26.02 -29.14
C ALA A 112 1.11 25.50 -30.12
N SER A 113 -0.09 26.10 -30.06
CA SER A 113 -1.05 26.32 -31.18
C SER A 113 -2.26 27.01 -30.54
N ALA A 114 -2.64 28.27 -30.76
CA ALA A 114 -2.40 29.17 -31.86
C ALA A 114 -2.54 30.62 -31.36
N ILE A 115 -1.62 31.48 -31.81
CA ILE A 115 -1.83 32.93 -31.86
C ILE A 115 -2.86 33.18 -32.97
N ALA A 116 -4.09 33.57 -32.64
CA ALA A 116 -5.16 34.06 -33.52
C ALA A 116 -6.46 34.09 -32.68
N HIS A 117 -7.21 35.16 -32.40
CA HIS A 117 -7.42 36.52 -32.91
C HIS A 117 -7.77 37.40 -31.68
N ARG A 118 -7.21 38.60 -31.50
CA ARG A 118 -7.70 39.91 -31.97
C ARG A 118 -9.15 40.25 -31.58
N ASP A 119 -9.26 41.43 -30.96
CA ASP A 119 -10.39 42.37 -30.87
C ASP A 119 -11.53 42.06 -29.87
N GLY A 120 -11.45 42.78 -28.74
CA GLY A 120 -12.58 43.27 -27.94
C GLY A 120 -12.23 44.68 -27.46
#